data_AF-A0A392QQ82-F1
#
_entry.id   AF-A0A392QQ82-F1
#
_cell.length_a   1.000
_cell.length_b   1.000
_cell.length_c   1.000
_cell.angle_alpha   90.00
_cell.angle_beta   90.00
_cell.angle_gamma   90.00
#
_symmetry.space_group_name_H-M   'P 1'
#
loop_
_entity.id
_entity.type
_entity.pdbx_description
1 polymer ?
#
loop_
_entity_poly.entity_id
_entity_poly.type
_entity_poly.pdbx_seq_one_letter_code
_entity_poly.pdbx_strand_id
1 'polypeptide(L)'
;EDIAAIFKKTDTDNSGTLTLKEFQEVMDDICERYPQVELYLKNKHMHGIADLLKESKGDVAKESIELNIEELKTALINVDSEMKFLPATAQVR
;
A
#
# COMPACT_ATOMS: atom_id res chain seq x y z
N GLU A 1 1.29 0.64 15.08
CA GLU A 1 0.04 -0.11 15.40
C GLU A 1 -1.15 0.34 14.55
N ASP A 2 -1.09 1.53 13.94
CA ASP A 2 -2.20 2.12 13.16
C ASP A 2 -2.65 1.31 11.95
N ILE A 3 -1.72 0.76 11.18
CA ILE A 3 -2.04 -0.05 9.99
C ILE A 3 -2.85 -1.30 10.37
N ALA A 4 -2.58 -1.90 11.54
CA ALA A 4 -3.33 -3.07 11.99
C ALA A 4 -4.77 -2.72 12.40
N ALA A 5 -4.97 -1.53 12.98
CA ALA A 5 -6.29 -1.05 13.32
C ALA A 5 -7.11 -0.70 12.07
N ILE A 6 -6.49 -0.07 11.06
CA ILE A 6 -7.14 0.21 9.77
C ILE A 6 -7.46 -1.10 9.05
N PHE A 7 -6.48 -2.00 8.94
CA PHE A 7 -6.67 -3.30 8.31
C PHE A 7 -7.83 -4.07 8.93
N LYS A 8 -7.87 -4.19 10.27
CA LYS A 8 -8.95 -4.90 10.97
C LYS A 8 -10.30 -4.19 10.88
N LYS A 9 -10.30 -2.87 10.71
CA LYS A 9 -11.54 -2.10 10.50
C LYS A 9 -12.13 -2.36 9.12
N THR A 10 -11.27 -2.58 8.13
CA THR A 10 -11.67 -2.77 6.73
C THR A 10 -11.85 -4.23 6.34
N ASP A 11 -11.13 -5.15 7.01
CA ASP A 11 -11.31 -6.61 6.95
C ASP A 11 -12.62 -7.00 7.67
N THR A 12 -13.72 -6.80 6.98
CA THR A 12 -15.06 -7.05 7.51
C THR A 12 -15.36 -8.53 7.64
N ASP A 13 -14.77 -9.35 6.78
CA ASP A 13 -14.95 -10.79 6.82
C ASP A 13 -14.01 -11.50 7.83
N ASN A 14 -13.06 -10.76 8.41
CA ASN A 14 -12.06 -11.26 9.36
C ASN A 14 -11.29 -12.46 8.80
N SER A 15 -11.10 -12.51 7.48
CA SER A 15 -10.29 -13.54 6.82
C SER A 15 -8.80 -13.39 7.17
N GLY A 16 -8.39 -12.20 7.60
CA GLY A 16 -6.98 -11.83 7.72
C GLY A 16 -6.35 -11.48 6.37
N THR A 17 -7.14 -11.41 5.30
CA THR A 17 -6.75 -10.90 3.98
C THR A 17 -7.74 -9.83 3.52
N LEU A 18 -7.28 -8.85 2.76
CA LEU A 18 -8.18 -7.89 2.12
C LEU A 18 -8.49 -8.36 0.72
N THR A 19 -9.79 -8.42 0.40
CA THR A 19 -10.24 -8.58 -0.98
C THR A 19 -10.08 -7.28 -1.75
N LEU A 20 -10.06 -7.34 -3.08
CA LEU A 20 -9.83 -6.17 -3.96
C LEU A 20 -10.73 -4.97 -3.65
N LYS A 21 -11.93 -5.22 -3.10
CA LYS A 21 -12.89 -4.20 -2.68
C LYS A 21 -12.48 -3.51 -1.38
N GLU A 22 -12.18 -4.29 -0.34
CA GLU A 22 -11.71 -3.79 0.97
C GLU A 22 -10.35 -3.12 0.85
N PHE A 23 -9.53 -3.60 -0.08
CA PHE A 23 -8.30 -2.97 -0.51
C PHE A 23 -8.44 -1.51 -0.91
N GLN A 24 -9.45 -1.18 -1.73
CA GLN A 24 -9.63 0.19 -2.19
C GLN A 24 -9.94 1.11 -1.01
N GLU A 25 -10.75 0.65 -0.06
CA GLU A 25 -11.08 1.42 1.14
C GLU A 25 -9.89 1.56 2.08
N VAL A 26 -9.12 0.50 2.30
CA VAL A 26 -7.89 0.57 3.11
C VAL A 26 -6.90 1.53 2.48
N MET A 27 -6.84 1.56 1.15
CA MET A 27 -5.89 2.36 0.43
C MET A 27 -6.20 3.86 0.50
N ASP A 28 -7.47 4.23 0.52
CA ASP A 28 -7.91 5.61 0.72
C ASP A 28 -7.51 6.10 2.13
N ASP A 29 -7.79 5.31 3.17
CA ASP A 29 -7.42 5.63 4.57
C ASP A 29 -5.89 5.70 4.72
N ILE A 30 -5.14 4.83 4.03
CA ILE A 30 -3.67 4.85 4.04
C ILE A 30 -3.11 6.05 3.28
N CYS A 31 -3.65 6.42 2.12
CA CYS A 31 -3.22 7.61 1.40
C CYS A 31 -3.47 8.89 2.21
N GLU A 32 -4.59 8.94 2.96
CA GLU A 32 -4.91 10.07 3.83
C GLU A 32 -3.92 10.17 5.02
N ARG A 33 -3.58 9.05 5.65
CA ARG A 33 -2.65 9.04 6.81
C ARG A 33 -1.17 9.03 6.44
N TYR A 34 -0.84 8.48 5.28
CA TYR A 34 0.52 8.27 4.79
C TYR A 34 0.63 8.77 3.35
N PRO A 35 0.68 10.10 3.14
CA PRO A 35 0.76 10.71 1.81
C PRO A 35 2.00 10.27 1.02
N GLN A 36 3.06 9.79 1.69
CA GLN A 36 4.21 9.18 1.01
C GLN A 36 3.84 7.95 0.16
N VAL A 37 2.78 7.23 0.52
CA VAL A 37 2.32 6.07 -0.24
C VAL A 37 1.62 6.50 -1.51
N GLU A 38 0.76 7.52 -1.42
CA GLU A 38 0.15 8.12 -2.59
C GLU A 38 1.21 8.68 -3.55
N LEU A 39 2.21 9.40 -3.01
CA LEU A 39 3.30 9.97 -3.80
C LEU A 39 4.14 8.87 -4.46
N TYR A 40 4.38 7.75 -3.78
CA TYR A 40 5.10 6.61 -4.35
C TYR A 40 4.36 6.04 -5.55
N LEU A 41 3.06 5.79 -5.38
CA LEU A 41 2.20 5.26 -6.44
C LEU A 41 2.18 6.20 -7.64
N LYS A 42 2.08 7.51 -7.41
CA LYS A 42 2.17 8.54 -8.46
C LYS A 42 3.52 8.53 -9.17
N ASN A 43 4.64 8.47 -8.44
CA ASN A 43 5.99 8.43 -9.02
C ASN A 43 6.21 7.19 -9.90
N LYS A 44 5.69 6.03 -9.48
CA LYS A 44 5.81 4.77 -10.21
C LYS A 44 4.71 4.52 -11.23
N HIS A 45 3.80 5.48 -11.45
CA HIS A 45 2.62 5.32 -12.32
C HIS A 45 1.76 4.10 -11.97
N MET A 46 1.74 3.71 -10.68
CA MET A 46 0.96 2.60 -10.18
C MET A 46 -0.48 3.04 -9.91
N HIS A 47 -1.45 2.25 -10.39
CA HIS A 47 -2.87 2.51 -10.17
C HIS A 47 -3.34 2.22 -8.74
N GLY A 48 -2.46 1.68 -7.90
CA GLY A 48 -2.75 1.34 -6.51
C GLY A 48 -1.77 0.31 -5.97
N ILE A 49 -2.00 -0.11 -4.73
CA ILE A 49 -1.10 -1.03 -4.04
C ILE A 49 -1.12 -2.45 -4.62
N ALA A 50 -2.12 -2.80 -5.44
CA ALA A 50 -2.10 -4.03 -6.23
C ALA A 50 -0.95 -4.06 -7.24
N ASP A 51 -0.60 -2.89 -7.80
CA ASP A 51 0.54 -2.78 -8.70
C ASP A 51 1.87 -2.75 -7.92
N LEU A 52 1.87 -2.16 -6.71
CA LEU A 52 2.98 -2.28 -5.75
C LEU A 52 3.25 -3.73 -5.35
N LEU A 53 2.21 -4.51 -5.08
CA LEU A 53 2.33 -5.93 -4.77
C LEU A 53 2.78 -6.75 -5.97
N LYS A 54 2.34 -6.41 -7.18
CA LYS A 54 2.85 -7.05 -8.40
C LYS A 54 4.34 -6.81 -8.55
N GLU A 55 4.85 -5.65 -8.15
CA GLU A 55 6.28 -5.38 -8.09
C GLU A 55 6.98 -6.21 -7.00
N SER A 56 6.37 -6.38 -5.81
CA SER A 56 7.01 -7.09 -4.69
C SER A 56 6.95 -8.61 -4.77
N LYS A 57 5.85 -9.20 -5.27
CA LYS A 57 5.64 -10.66 -5.35
C LYS A 57 5.97 -11.25 -6.72
N GLY A 58 6.03 -10.45 -7.79
CA GLY A 58 6.13 -10.93 -9.17
C GLY A 58 4.82 -11.56 -9.66
N ASP A 59 4.45 -11.29 -10.92
CA ASP A 59 3.19 -11.64 -11.62
C ASP A 59 2.17 -12.47 -10.80
N VAL A 60 1.58 -11.85 -9.77
CA VAL A 60 0.49 -12.44 -9.02
C VAL A 60 -0.74 -12.35 -9.91
N ALA A 61 -1.33 -13.50 -10.24
CA ALA A 61 -2.54 -13.59 -11.04
C ALA A 61 -3.58 -12.59 -10.52
N LYS A 62 -3.96 -11.64 -11.39
CA LYS A 62 -4.83 -10.48 -11.09
C LYS A 62 -6.19 -10.82 -10.47
N GLU A 63 -6.56 -12.10 -10.46
CA GLU A 63 -7.89 -12.58 -10.10
C GLU A 63 -8.04 -12.89 -8.61
N SER A 64 -6.95 -13.00 -7.85
CA SER A 64 -6.98 -13.34 -6.42
C SER A 64 -5.83 -12.67 -5.66
N ILE A 65 -5.70 -11.35 -5.83
CA ILE A 65 -4.76 -10.58 -5.02
C ILE A 65 -5.39 -10.41 -3.63
N GLU A 66 -5.06 -11.31 -2.72
CA GLU A 66 -5.39 -11.23 -1.30
C GLU A 66 -4.20 -10.55 -0.57
N LEU A 67 -4.41 -9.34 -0.03
CA LEU A 67 -3.36 -8.66 0.74
C LEU A 67 -3.42 -9.13 2.18
N ASN A 68 -2.31 -9.62 2.69
CA ASN A 68 -2.15 -9.80 4.12
C ASN A 68 -1.59 -8.52 4.76
N ILE A 69 -1.98 -8.21 6.00
CA ILE A 69 -1.41 -7.10 6.77
C ILE A 69 0.13 -7.08 6.76
N GLU A 70 0.78 -8.24 6.76
CA GLU A 70 2.24 -8.32 6.71
C GLU A 70 2.81 -7.80 5.39
N GLU A 71 2.13 -8.09 4.28
CA GLU A 71 2.46 -7.59 2.95
C GLU A 71 2.25 -6.08 2.89
N LEU A 72 1.17 -5.58 3.48
CA LEU A 72 0.89 -4.15 3.58
C LEU A 72 2.02 -3.43 4.29
N LYS A 73 2.41 -3.93 5.46
CA LYS A 73 3.51 -3.37 6.25
C LYS A 73 4.81 -3.40 5.48
N THR A 74 5.12 -4.52 4.84
CA THR A 74 6.36 -4.67 4.05
C THR A 74 6.39 -3.70 2.88
N ALA A 75 5.27 -3.58 2.17
CA ALA A 75 5.11 -2.63 1.07
C ALA A 75 5.27 -1.18 1.54
N LEU A 76 4.70 -0.83 2.69
CA LEU A 76 4.85 0.49 3.30
C LEU A 76 6.29 0.77 3.78
N ILE A 77 7.00 -0.23 4.31
CA ILE A 77 8.42 -0.12 4.67
C ILE A 77 9.29 0.07 3.42
N ASN A 78 8.97 -0.63 2.33
CA ASN A 78 9.64 -0.47 1.05
C ASN A 78 9.39 0.93 0.46
N VAL A 79 8.13 1.40 0.51
CA VAL A 79 7.76 2.77 0.11
C VAL A 79 8.52 3.81 0.92
N ASP A 80 8.55 3.68 2.25
CA ASP A 80 9.29 4.59 3.14
C ASP A 80 10.80 4.56 2.85
N SER A 81 11.35 3.38 2.62
CA SER A 81 12.76 3.23 2.25
C SER A 81 13.05 3.87 0.90
N GLU A 82 12.25 3.60 -0.13
CA GLU A 82 12.44 4.19 -1.46
C GLU A 82 12.28 5.71 -1.40
N MET A 83 11.31 6.22 -0.63
CA MET A 83 11.14 7.65 -0.39
C MET A 83 12.30 8.28 0.39
N LYS A 84 12.99 7.53 1.25
CA LYS A 84 14.26 7.95 1.86
C LYS A 84 15.44 7.95 0.88
N PHE A 85 15.40 7.09 -0.14
CA PHE A 85 16.42 7.01 -1.19
C PHE A 85 16.19 8.02 -2.32
N LEU A 86 14.94 8.43 -2.54
CA LEU A 86 14.63 9.56 -3.39
C LEU A 86 15.10 10.82 -2.65
N PRO A 87 16.06 11.60 -3.20
CA PRO A 87 16.46 12.85 -2.58
C PRO A 87 15.18 13.67 -2.45
N ALA A 88 14.90 14.12 -1.23
CA ALA A 88 13.70 14.87 -0.91
C ALA A 88 13.42 15.84 -2.05
N THR A 89 12.23 15.79 -2.63
CA THR A 89 11.66 16.90 -3.40
C THR A 89 11.39 18.12 -2.50
N ALA A 90 12.16 18.29 -1.43
CA ALA A 90 12.52 19.56 -0.84
C ALA A 90 13.68 20.18 -1.64
N GLN A 91 13.44 20.47 -2.92
CA GLN A 91 14.03 21.68 -3.46
C GLN A 91 13.01 22.80 -3.25
N VAL A 92 12.97 23.31 -2.02
CA VAL A 92 12.53 24.69 -1.80
C VAL A 92 13.65 25.56 -2.35
N ARG A 93 13.33 26.27 -3.43
CA ARG A 93 14.10 27.43 -3.88
C ARG A 93 13.93 28.57 -2.87
#